data_AF-A0AAN8L6K9-F1
#
_entry.id   AF-A0AAN8L6K9-F1
#
_cell.length_a   1.000
_cell.length_b   1.000
_cell.length_c   1.000
_cell.angle_alpha   90.00
_cell.angle_beta   90.00
_cell.angle_gamma   90.00
#
_symmetry.space_group_name_H-M   'P 1'
#
loop_
_entity.id
_entity.type
_entity.pdbx_description
1 polymer ?
#
loop_
_entity_poly.entity_id
_entity_poly.type
_entity_poly.pdbx_seq_one_letter_code
_entity_poly.pdbx_strand_id
1 'polypeptide(L)'
;MDCPSALHQLMLDCWQKDRNARPRFTDIVNTLDKMIRNPASLKQVASIPAVPSQPLLDRSIPDFNTFSSVGEWLGAIKMTQYRDNFLNSGFTSLQLVAQMTSEDLLRIGVTLAGHQKKILSNVASMRVQMSQCQSPTTMA
;
A
#
# COMPACT_ATOMS: atom_id res chain seq x y z
N MET A 1 10.06 16.99 15.57
CA MET A 1 9.44 18.21 15.03
C MET A 1 8.03 18.24 15.54
N ASP A 2 7.84 18.90 16.66
CA ASP A 2 6.64 18.87 17.49
C ASP A 2 5.51 19.69 16.86
N CYS A 3 4.58 19.02 16.19
CA CYS A 3 3.42 19.68 15.58
C CYS A 3 2.33 19.95 16.64
N PRO A 4 1.80 21.18 16.77
CA PRO A 4 0.67 21.46 17.65
C PRO A 4 -0.56 20.60 17.33
N SER A 5 -1.23 20.05 18.34
CA SER A 5 -2.41 19.20 18.20
C SER A 5 -3.50 19.84 17.35
N ALA A 6 -3.77 21.13 17.57
CA ALA A 6 -4.81 21.85 16.84
C ALA A 6 -4.48 22.00 15.34
N LEU A 7 -3.20 22.17 15.01
CA LEU A 7 -2.74 22.24 13.62
C LEU A 7 -2.77 20.86 12.95
N HIS A 8 -2.32 19.83 13.66
CA HIS A 8 -2.40 18.45 13.17
C HIS A 8 -3.86 18.03 12.90
N GLN A 9 -4.78 18.38 13.80
CA GLN A 9 -6.20 18.09 13.59
C GLN A 9 -6.75 18.77 12.34
N LEU A 10 -6.41 20.05 12.11
CA LEU A 10 -6.80 20.75 10.88
C LEU A 10 -6.26 20.06 9.62
N MET A 11 -5.03 19.53 9.66
CA MET A 11 -4.47 18.74 8.56
C MET A 11 -5.29 17.45 8.31
N LEU A 12 -5.68 16.73 9.37
CA LEU A 12 -6.51 15.53 9.25
C LEU A 12 -7.91 15.84 8.70
N ASP A 13 -8.51 16.96 9.12
CA ASP A 13 -9.81 17.41 8.63
C ASP A 13 -9.77 17.77 7.13
N CYS A 14 -8.65 18.33 6.67
CA CYS A 14 -8.41 18.57 5.23
C CYS A 14 -8.27 17.26 4.43
N TRP A 15 -7.86 16.17 5.08
CA TRP A 15 -7.56 14.88 4.46
C TRP A 15 -8.70 13.86 4.53
N GLN A 16 -9.92 14.29 4.91
CA GLN A 16 -11.08 13.40 5.00
C GLN A 16 -11.36 12.67 3.67
N LYS A 17 -11.77 11.40 3.76
CA LYS A 17 -12.11 10.58 2.59
C LYS A 17 -13.29 11.18 1.82
N ASP A 18 -14.34 11.58 2.53
CA ASP A 18 -15.46 12.32 1.95
C ASP A 18 -15.05 13.78 1.67
N ARG A 19 -15.19 14.21 0.42
CA ARG A 19 -14.91 15.58 -0.01
C ARG A 19 -15.82 16.59 0.69
N ASN A 20 -17.07 16.22 0.95
CA ASN A 20 -18.04 17.14 1.55
C ASN A 20 -17.81 17.35 3.06
N ALA A 21 -17.06 16.46 3.69
CA ALA A 21 -16.65 16.57 5.09
C ALA A 21 -15.41 17.47 5.30
N ARG A 22 -14.72 17.86 4.23
CA ARG A 22 -13.53 18.72 4.31
C ARG A 22 -13.94 20.18 4.54
N PRO A 23 -13.20 20.94 5.36
CA PRO A 23 -13.47 22.35 5.58
C PRO A 23 -13.31 23.16 4.29
N ARG A 24 -14.10 24.22 4.12
CA ARG A 24 -13.87 25.17 3.02
C ARG A 24 -12.66 26.05 3.35
N PHE A 25 -12.09 26.67 2.33
CA PHE A 25 -10.96 27.60 2.52
C PHE A 25 -11.26 28.72 3.53
N THR A 26 -12.49 29.23 3.56
CA THR A 26 -12.94 30.22 4.55
C THR A 26 -12.81 29.69 5.97
N ASP A 27 -13.19 28.43 6.20
CA ASP A 27 -13.16 27.80 7.52
C ASP A 27 -11.71 27.52 7.96
N ILE A 28 -10.85 27.12 7.02
CA ILE A 28 -9.41 26.92 7.24
C ILE A 28 -8.76 28.23 7.68
N VAL A 29 -8.97 29.33 6.93
CA VAL A 29 -8.39 30.63 7.24
C VAL A 29 -8.89 31.15 8.59
N ASN A 30 -10.20 31.06 8.86
CA ASN A 30 -10.78 31.45 10.14
C ASN A 30 -10.18 30.65 11.32
N THR A 31 -9.91 29.37 11.10
CA THR A 31 -9.33 28.48 12.11
C THR A 31 -7.88 28.85 12.40
N LEU A 32 -7.06 29.07 11.37
CA LEU A 32 -5.68 29.52 11.51
C LEU A 32 -5.59 30.90 12.17
N ASP A 33 -6.48 31.81 11.80
CA ASP A 33 -6.53 33.16 12.33
C ASP A 33 -6.91 33.19 13.84
N LYS A 34 -7.79 32.27 14.27
CA LYS A 34 -8.04 32.02 15.71
C LYS A 34 -6.81 31.49 16.45
N MET A 35 -6.04 30.60 15.83
CA MET A 35 -4.79 30.07 16.42
C MET A 35 -3.73 31.16 16.58
N ILE A 36 -3.58 32.05 15.58
CA ILE A 36 -2.62 33.17 15.61
C ILE A 36 -2.99 34.18 16.70
N ARG A 37 -4.28 34.51 16.84
CA ARG A 37 -4.77 35.41 17.90
C ARG A 37 -4.69 34.85 19.30
N ASN A 38 -4.60 33.53 19.46
CA ASN A 38 -4.42 32.87 20.75
C ASN A 38 -3.29 31.82 20.69
N PRO A 39 -2.01 32.25 20.76
CA PRO A 39 -0.86 31.37 20.61
C PRO A 39 -0.74 30.32 21.73
N ALA A 40 -1.45 30.49 22.85
CA ALA A 40 -1.50 29.47 23.91
C ALA A 40 -2.13 28.15 23.42
N SER A 41 -3.02 28.20 22.42
CA SER A 41 -3.64 27.02 21.81
C SER A 41 -2.66 26.12 21.05
N LEU A 42 -1.48 26.64 20.70
CA LEU A 42 -0.44 25.90 19.97
C LEU A 42 0.56 25.17 20.87
N LYS A 43 0.43 25.31 22.20
CA LYS A 43 1.39 24.72 23.16
C LYS A 43 1.24 23.21 23.32
N GLN A 44 0.04 22.68 23.07
CA GLN A 44 -0.20 21.24 23.15
C GLN A 44 0.30 20.58 21.87
N VAL A 45 1.30 19.72 22.00
CA VAL A 45 1.88 18.95 20.89
C VAL A 45 1.05 17.70 20.66
N ALA A 46 0.84 17.35 19.40
CA ALA A 46 0.18 16.11 19.03
C ALA A 46 1.02 14.92 19.50
N SER A 47 0.41 14.00 20.25
CA SER A 47 0.98 12.67 20.44
C SER A 47 0.86 11.93 19.11
N ILE A 48 1.92 12.00 18.30
CA ILE A 48 2.03 11.22 17.07
C ILE A 48 2.65 9.90 17.49
N PRO A 49 1.88 8.79 17.59
CA PRO A 49 2.49 7.49 17.80
C PRO A 49 3.55 7.29 16.71
N ALA A 50 4.70 6.75 17.08
CA ALA A 50 5.77 6.39 16.13
C ALA A 50 5.30 5.20 15.27
N VAL A 51 4.28 5.44 14.45
CA VAL A 51 3.87 4.56 13.39
C VAL A 51 4.95 4.75 12.33
N PRO A 52 5.66 3.68 11.90
CA PRO A 52 6.54 3.76 10.75
C PRO A 52 5.78 4.45 9.63
N SER A 53 6.42 5.33 8.85
CA SER A 53 5.82 5.97 7.69
C SER A 53 5.33 4.89 6.72
N GLN A 54 4.11 4.41 6.94
CA GLN A 54 3.39 3.52 6.05
C GLN A 54 3.22 4.35 4.77
N PRO A 55 3.63 3.84 3.60
CA PRO A 55 3.36 4.54 2.36
C PRO A 55 1.84 4.78 2.31
N LEU A 56 1.43 6.05 2.41
CA LEU A 56 0.02 6.49 2.43
C LEU A 56 -0.73 6.14 1.15
N LEU A 57 0.02 5.76 0.12
CA LEU A 57 -0.46 4.94 -0.97
C LEU A 57 -0.39 3.50 -0.46
N ASP A 58 -1.44 3.04 0.21
CA ASP A 58 -1.83 1.65 0.05
C ASP A 58 -2.05 1.48 -1.45
N ARG A 59 -0.96 1.13 -2.13
CA ARG A 59 -0.96 0.76 -3.53
C ARG A 59 -1.71 -0.55 -3.51
N SER A 60 -3.03 -0.44 -3.56
CA SER A 60 -4.04 -1.47 -3.36
C SER A 60 -3.37 -2.79 -3.64
N ILE A 61 -3.04 -3.56 -2.60
CA ILE A 61 -2.55 -4.92 -2.80
C ILE A 61 -3.61 -5.53 -3.71
N PRO A 62 -3.29 -5.78 -4.99
CA PRO A 62 -4.34 -6.15 -5.90
C PRO A 62 -4.93 -7.44 -5.37
N ASP A 63 -6.25 -7.52 -5.26
CA ASP A 63 -6.89 -8.77 -4.92
C ASP A 63 -6.45 -9.80 -5.97
N PHE A 64 -5.60 -10.75 -5.57
CA PHE A 64 -4.97 -11.65 -6.53
C PHE A 64 -5.99 -12.59 -7.20
N ASN A 65 -7.21 -12.69 -6.68
CA ASN A 65 -8.33 -13.36 -7.34
C ASN A 65 -8.86 -12.60 -8.55
N THR A 66 -8.52 -11.31 -8.72
CA THR A 66 -8.93 -10.50 -9.87
C THR A 66 -8.08 -10.74 -11.11
N PHE A 67 -6.91 -11.38 -10.97
CA PHE A 67 -6.03 -11.64 -12.10
C PHE A 67 -6.30 -13.01 -12.71
N SER A 68 -6.55 -13.03 -14.02
CA SER A 68 -6.81 -14.22 -14.82
C SER A 68 -5.54 -14.89 -15.36
N SER A 69 -4.39 -14.22 -15.31
CA SER A 69 -3.12 -14.76 -15.83
C SER A 69 -1.88 -14.17 -15.16
N VAL A 70 -0.74 -14.87 -15.29
CA VAL A 70 0.59 -14.39 -14.88
C VAL A 70 0.97 -13.10 -15.61
N GLY A 71 0.60 -12.97 -16.89
CA GLY A 71 0.86 -11.77 -17.68
C GLY A 71 0.11 -10.54 -17.17
N GLU A 72 -1.16 -10.70 -16.76
CA GLU A 72 -1.97 -9.63 -16.18
C GLU A 72 -1.40 -9.17 -14.84
N TRP A 73 -1.04 -10.11 -13.96
CA TRP A 73 -0.38 -9.81 -12.69
C TRP A 73 0.95 -9.07 -12.88
N LEU A 74 1.82 -9.54 -13.78
CA LEU A 74 3.06 -8.85 -14.12
C LEU A 74 2.79 -7.44 -14.66
N GLY A 75 1.73 -7.26 -15.46
CA GLY A 75 1.24 -5.96 -15.90
C GLY A 75 0.91 -5.01 -14.76
N ALA A 76 0.10 -5.46 -13.79
CA ALA A 76 -0.31 -4.66 -12.64
C ALA A 76 0.89 -4.20 -11.78
N ILE A 77 1.91 -5.04 -11.65
CA ILE A 77 3.13 -4.69 -10.92
C ILE A 77 4.18 -4.01 -11.80
N LYS A 78 3.89 -3.69 -13.08
CA LYS A 78 4.82 -3.09 -14.04
C LYS A 78 6.10 -3.92 -14.24
N MET A 79 5.92 -5.23 -14.44
CA MET A 79 6.95 -6.24 -14.70
C MET A 79 6.64 -7.08 -15.94
N THR A 80 5.81 -6.59 -16.86
CA THR A 80 5.41 -7.30 -18.09
C THR A 80 6.59 -7.76 -18.94
N GLN A 81 7.73 -7.08 -18.87
CA GLN A 81 8.95 -7.45 -19.59
C GLN A 81 9.47 -8.86 -19.21
N TYR A 82 9.07 -9.39 -18.06
CA TYR A 82 9.43 -10.73 -17.63
C TYR A 82 8.41 -11.81 -18.02
N ARG A 83 7.29 -11.44 -18.66
CA ARG A 83 6.20 -12.39 -18.97
C ARG A 83 6.69 -13.65 -19.66
N ASP A 84 7.44 -13.50 -20.75
CA ASP A 84 7.87 -14.65 -21.54
C ASP A 84 8.90 -15.50 -20.78
N ASN A 85 9.71 -14.88 -19.90
CA ASN A 85 10.63 -15.60 -19.00
C ASN A 85 9.88 -16.52 -18.02
N PHE A 86 8.78 -16.04 -17.44
CA PHE A 86 7.94 -16.84 -16.55
C PHE A 86 7.27 -18.00 -17.30
N LEU A 87 6.62 -17.70 -18.44
CA LEU A 87 5.88 -18.69 -19.21
C LEU A 87 6.79 -19.77 -19.80
N ASN A 88 7.93 -19.38 -20.39
CA ASN A 88 8.91 -20.32 -20.94
C ASN A 88 9.58 -21.20 -19.87
N SER A 89 9.55 -20.76 -18.61
CA SER A 89 10.08 -21.51 -17.47
C SER A 89 9.02 -22.32 -16.73
N GLY A 90 7.80 -22.40 -17.26
CA GLY A 90 6.70 -23.21 -16.71
C GLY A 90 5.86 -22.53 -15.63
N PHE A 91 6.09 -21.25 -15.31
CA PHE A 91 5.29 -20.49 -14.35
C PHE A 91 4.04 -19.91 -15.04
N THR A 92 3.07 -20.79 -15.31
CA THR A 92 1.87 -20.48 -16.11
C THR A 92 0.64 -20.11 -15.27
N SER A 93 0.69 -20.25 -13.94
CA SER A 93 -0.41 -19.90 -13.03
C SER A 93 0.08 -19.13 -11.80
N LEU A 94 -0.80 -18.33 -11.19
CA LEU A 94 -0.48 -17.57 -9.98
C LEU A 94 -0.18 -18.49 -8.78
N GLN A 95 -0.77 -19.69 -8.75
CA GLN A 95 -0.48 -20.71 -7.74
C GLN A 95 0.98 -21.20 -7.79
N LEU A 96 1.55 -21.32 -8.99
CA LEU A 96 2.98 -21.67 -9.16
C LEU A 96 3.87 -20.47 -8.81
N VAL A 97 3.47 -19.27 -9.25
CA VAL A 97 4.19 -18.03 -8.94
C VAL A 97 4.26 -17.76 -7.43
N ALA A 98 3.20 -18.07 -6.68
CA ALA A 98 3.14 -17.90 -5.23
C ALA A 98 4.24 -18.71 -4.48
N GLN A 99 4.73 -19.78 -5.09
CA GLN A 99 5.74 -20.68 -4.51
C GLN A 99 7.18 -20.31 -4.90
N MET A 100 7.37 -19.28 -5.74
CA MET A 100 8.69 -18.91 -6.24
C MET A 100 9.61 -18.38 -5.14
N THR A 101 10.88 -18.69 -5.31
CA THR A 101 12.00 -18.21 -4.49
C THR A 101 12.80 -17.14 -5.22
N SER A 102 13.75 -16.51 -4.50
CA SER A 102 14.71 -15.60 -5.12
C SER A 102 15.61 -16.31 -6.15
N GLU A 103 15.90 -17.60 -5.93
CA GLU A 103 16.72 -18.41 -6.83
C GLU A 103 15.99 -18.68 -8.14
N ASP A 104 14.69 -18.98 -8.09
CA ASP A 104 13.85 -19.14 -9.28
C ASP A 104 13.85 -17.89 -10.14
N LEU A 105 13.71 -16.71 -9.53
CA LEU A 105 13.73 -15.43 -10.24
C LEU A 105 15.07 -15.21 -10.96
N LEU A 106 16.18 -15.54 -10.31
CA LEU A 106 17.50 -15.45 -10.92
C LEU A 106 17.62 -16.42 -12.11
N ARG A 107 17.17 -17.66 -11.94
CA ARG A 107 17.22 -18.72 -12.96
C ARG A 107 16.43 -18.35 -14.21
N ILE A 108 15.30 -17.66 -14.07
CA ILE A 108 14.48 -17.22 -15.22
C ILE A 108 14.93 -15.87 -15.79
N GLY A 109 16.04 -15.29 -15.33
CA GLY A 109 16.60 -14.05 -15.92
C GLY A 109 16.12 -12.75 -15.29
N VAL A 110 15.48 -12.78 -14.12
CA VAL A 110 15.21 -11.56 -13.31
C VAL A 110 16.44 -11.28 -12.44
N THR A 111 17.45 -10.60 -12.99
CA THR A 111 18.73 -10.34 -12.30
C THR A 111 18.80 -9.02 -11.53
N LEU A 112 17.94 -8.06 -11.86
CA LEU A 112 17.93 -6.75 -11.19
C LEU A 112 17.36 -6.86 -9.77
N ALA A 113 18.16 -6.53 -8.76
CA ALA A 113 17.79 -6.65 -7.34
C ALA A 113 16.49 -5.90 -6.98
N GLY A 114 16.29 -4.71 -7.56
CA GLY A 114 15.05 -3.95 -7.37
C GLY A 114 13.82 -4.66 -7.94
N HIS A 115 13.96 -5.35 -9.07
CA HIS A 115 12.87 -6.13 -9.68
C HIS A 115 12.59 -7.40 -8.89
N GLN A 116 13.63 -8.13 -8.47
CA GLN A 116 13.48 -9.29 -7.59
C GLN A 116 12.73 -8.92 -6.31
N LYS A 117 13.17 -7.85 -5.61
CA LYS A 117 12.52 -7.36 -4.40
C LYS A 117 11.04 -7.04 -4.62
N LYS A 118 10.72 -6.35 -5.72
CA LYS A 118 9.34 -5.97 -6.04
C LYS A 118 8.45 -7.17 -6.35
N ILE A 119 8.95 -8.13 -7.12
CA ILE A 119 8.23 -9.35 -7.47
C ILE A 119 8.02 -10.21 -6.21
N LEU A 120 9.08 -10.48 -5.43
CA LEU A 120 9.00 -11.27 -4.20
C LEU A 120 8.09 -10.64 -3.15
N SER A 121 8.08 -9.30 -3.03
CA SER A 121 7.15 -8.60 -2.15
C SER A 121 5.69 -8.85 -2.54
N ASN A 122 5.37 -8.86 -3.85
CA ASN A 122 4.01 -9.14 -4.31
C ASN A 122 3.66 -10.64 -4.17
N VAL A 123 4.61 -11.54 -4.40
CA VAL A 123 4.46 -12.98 -4.14
C VAL A 123 4.17 -13.26 -2.66
N ALA A 124 4.84 -12.56 -1.75
CA ALA A 124 4.58 -12.70 -0.31
C ALA A 124 3.14 -12.26 0.05
N SER A 125 2.68 -11.12 -0.47
CA SER A 125 1.28 -10.68 -0.30
C SER A 125 0.29 -11.67 -0.90
N MET A 126 0.61 -12.25 -2.06
CA MET A 126 -0.20 -13.25 -2.74
C MET A 126 -0.38 -14.51 -1.90
N ARG A 127 0.70 -15.01 -1.28
CA ARG A 127 0.62 -16.15 -0.35
C ARG A 127 -0.32 -15.89 0.82
N VAL A 128 -0.22 -14.71 1.43
CA VAL A 128 -1.06 -14.33 2.58
C VAL A 128 -2.55 -14.32 2.20
N GLN A 129 -2.91 -13.77 1.04
CA GLN A 129 -4.30 -13.78 0.55
C GLN A 129 -4.79 -15.19 0.20
N MET A 130 -3.98 -15.98 -0.49
CA MET A 130 -4.34 -17.37 -0.85
C MET A 130 -4.55 -18.25 0.39
N SER A 131 -3.74 -18.09 1.44
CA SER A 131 -3.91 -18.83 2.69
C SER A 131 -5.17 -18.44 3.46
N GLN A 132 -5.65 -17.19 3.32
CA GLN A 132 -6.89 -16.73 3.96
C GLN A 132 -8.16 -17.23 3.27
N CYS A 133 -8.10 -17.55 1.97
CA CYS A 133 -9.22 -18.13 1.22
C CYS A 133 -9.32 -19.67 1.32
N GLN A 134 -8.33 -20.35 1.91
CA GLN A 134 -8.28 -21.81 2.02
C GLN A 134 -8.76 -22.37 3.37
N SER A 135 -9.24 -21.54 4.31
CA SER A 135 -9.91 -22.06 5.51
C SER A 135 -11.32 -22.54 5.15
N PRO A 136 -11.62 -23.86 5.26
CA PRO A 136 -12.99 -24.32 5.15
C PRO A 136 -13.75 -23.78 6.36
N THR A 137 -14.91 -23.21 6.10
CA THR A 137 -15.96 -23.04 7.08
C THR A 137 -16.36 -24.43 7.61
N THR A 138 -15.73 -24.90 8.68
CA THR A 138 -16.33 -25.91 9.54
C THR A 138 -17.31 -25.17 10.44
N MET A 139 -18.54 -25.00 9.93
CA MET A 139 -19.69 -24.63 10.75
C MET A 139 -20.43 -25.92 11.12
N ALA A 140 -20.53 -26.12 12.44
CA ALA A 140 -21.42 -27.00 13.20
C ALA A 140 -21.16 -28.52 13.10
#